data_AF-A0A831ZG51-F1
#
_entry.id   AF-A0A831ZG51-F1
#
_cell.length_a   1.000
_cell.length_b   1.000
_cell.length_c   1.000
_cell.angle_alpha   90.00
_cell.angle_beta   90.00
_cell.angle_gamma   90.00
#
_symmetry.space_group_name_H-M   'P 1'
#
loop_
_entity.id
_entity.type
_entity.pdbx_description
1 polymer ?
#
loop_
_entity_poly.entity_id
_entity_poly.type
_entity_poly.pdbx_seq_one_letter_code
_entity_poly.pdbx_strand_id
1 'polypeptide(L)'
;RSTAQATACAEQLGFPLVVRPSYVLGGRAMEIVFNQEELSTYMQDAVDVSHDSPVLLDRFLDNAIEMDVDVICDGKHVLIGGLMQHIEQAGIHSGDSACSLPAYNLDEKLLDKIREQVTQLARSLNVIGLMNAQFAIQGEDIYVLEVNPRASRTVPFVSKATGYPLAKIAAKCMVGQALHKQGASIERIPAFYAVKEAVFPFIKFPGVDTLLGPEMKSTGEVMGVGASFGEAYAKAQRGVGDKPLNGGTALISVRSEDKKEIIQVARDLQSVGFKLAATRGTAKALQEAGIECTVANKIKEDRPHIVDMIKNKEIQLLVNTTSGKKAISDSYLLRREALQHQVAYITTIAGAVATCMALAQENTESIHTLKEIHQAL
;
A
#
# COMPACT_ATOMS: atom_id res chain seq x y z
N ARG A 1 15.77 2.50 24.86
CA ARG A 1 17.08 1.81 24.71
C ARG A 1 18.13 2.87 24.39
N SER A 2 19.39 2.72 24.82
CA SER A 2 20.45 3.68 24.47
C SER A 2 20.91 3.51 23.02
N THR A 3 21.45 4.57 22.40
CA THR A 3 21.96 4.55 21.01
C THR A 3 22.98 3.43 20.77
N ALA A 4 23.84 3.15 21.76
CA ALA A 4 24.83 2.06 21.66
C ALA A 4 24.18 0.66 21.55
N GLN A 5 23.07 0.42 22.26
CA GLN A 5 22.33 -0.84 22.15
C GLN A 5 21.62 -0.97 20.81
N ALA A 6 21.09 0.14 20.27
CA ALA A 6 20.46 0.17 18.95
C ALA A 6 21.46 -0.22 17.86
N THR A 7 22.67 0.32 17.90
CA THR A 7 23.76 -0.03 16.98
C THR A 7 24.11 -1.52 17.03
N ALA A 8 24.29 -2.09 18.23
CA ALA A 8 24.62 -3.51 18.37
C ALA A 8 23.48 -4.43 17.85
N CYS A 9 22.22 -4.05 18.06
CA CYS A 9 21.08 -4.78 17.50
C CYS A 9 21.04 -4.66 15.97
N ALA A 10 21.37 -3.50 15.42
CA ALA A 10 21.36 -3.26 13.98
C ALA A 10 22.40 -4.12 13.24
N GLU A 11 23.58 -4.32 13.82
CA GLU A 11 24.61 -5.21 13.27
C GLU A 11 24.15 -6.67 13.21
N GLN A 12 23.31 -7.11 14.16
CA GLN A 12 22.76 -8.46 14.19
C GLN A 12 21.61 -8.67 13.21
N LEU A 13 20.73 -7.67 13.08
CA LEU A 13 19.54 -7.74 12.21
C LEU A 13 19.87 -7.52 10.73
N GLY A 14 20.85 -6.66 10.45
CA GLY A 14 21.21 -6.23 9.11
C GLY A 14 20.30 -5.14 8.55
N PHE A 15 20.88 -4.19 7.81
CA PHE A 15 20.13 -3.14 7.13
C PHE A 15 19.51 -3.63 5.81
N PRO A 16 18.42 -3.00 5.32
CA PRO A 16 17.67 -1.90 5.95
C PRO A 16 16.83 -2.33 7.16
N LEU A 17 16.60 -1.38 8.08
CA LEU A 17 15.79 -1.59 9.30
C LEU A 17 14.59 -0.65 9.33
N VAL A 18 13.50 -1.10 9.93
CA VAL A 18 12.38 -0.25 10.35
C VAL A 18 12.59 0.10 11.82
N VAL A 19 12.60 1.40 12.11
CA VAL A 19 12.67 1.91 13.48
C VAL A 19 11.27 2.35 13.90
N ARG A 20 10.76 1.78 14.99
CA ARG A 20 9.37 1.99 15.43
C ARG A 20 9.30 2.45 16.89
N PRO A 21 8.78 3.65 17.17
CA PRO A 21 8.42 4.03 18.53
C PRO A 21 7.30 3.15 19.08
N SER A 22 7.31 2.90 20.39
CA SER A 22 6.19 2.22 21.06
C SER A 22 5.02 3.18 21.33
N TYR A 23 3.80 2.62 21.48
CA TYR A 23 2.56 3.33 21.83
C TYR A 23 2.16 4.48 20.88
N VAL A 24 2.52 4.36 19.60
CA VAL A 24 2.06 5.27 18.54
C VAL A 24 1.02 4.60 17.65
N LEU A 25 0.12 5.42 17.09
CA LEU A 25 -0.84 5.03 16.06
C LEU A 25 -0.46 5.73 14.76
N GLY A 26 -0.76 5.10 13.62
CA GLY A 26 -0.53 5.70 12.30
C GLY A 26 0.92 5.72 11.85
N GLY A 27 1.80 4.94 12.48
CA GLY A 27 3.22 4.91 12.14
C GLY A 27 4.00 6.18 12.50
N ARG A 28 3.49 6.97 13.46
CA ARG A 28 4.11 8.25 13.84
C ARG A 28 5.59 8.08 14.18
N ALA A 29 6.44 8.87 13.52
CA ALA A 29 7.89 8.83 13.65
C ALA A 29 8.53 7.45 13.36
N MET A 30 7.86 6.59 12.58
CA MET A 30 8.51 5.41 12.03
C MET A 30 9.39 5.80 10.84
N GLU A 31 10.58 5.22 10.73
CA GLU A 31 11.50 5.48 9.63
C GLU A 31 12.17 4.19 9.17
N ILE A 32 12.44 4.10 7.86
CA ILE A 32 13.29 3.05 7.30
C ILE A 32 14.71 3.61 7.20
N VAL A 33 15.64 3.00 7.92
CA VAL A 33 17.05 3.37 7.93
C VAL A 33 17.87 2.36 7.14
N PHE A 34 18.75 2.86 6.26
CA PHE A 34 19.52 2.03 5.33
C PHE A 34 20.96 1.80 5.78
N ASN A 35 21.42 2.54 6.79
CA ASN A 35 22.77 2.46 7.31
C ASN A 35 22.86 2.96 8.76
N GLN A 36 24.02 2.76 9.36
CA GLN A 36 24.29 3.10 10.76
C GLN A 36 24.26 4.61 11.04
N GLU A 37 24.64 5.45 10.07
CA GLU A 37 24.59 6.91 10.20
C GLU A 37 23.14 7.36 10.34
N GLU A 38 22.25 6.89 9.46
CA GLU A 38 20.82 7.19 9.51
C GLU A 38 20.15 6.73 10.81
N LEU A 39 20.49 5.52 11.31
CA LEU A 39 20.01 5.05 12.61
C LEU A 39 20.49 5.94 13.76
N SER A 40 21.74 6.40 13.71
CA SER A 40 22.30 7.26 14.75
C SER A 40 21.61 8.62 14.79
N THR A 41 21.37 9.23 13.63
CA THR A 41 20.59 10.47 13.51
C THR A 41 19.17 10.29 14.04
N TYR A 42 18.47 9.23 13.62
CA TYR A 42 17.12 8.94 14.12
C TYR A 42 17.09 8.83 15.64
N MET A 43 18.03 8.11 16.24
CA MET A 43 18.10 7.93 17.69
C MET A 43 18.44 9.22 18.45
N GLN A 44 19.04 10.22 17.80
CA GLN A 44 19.26 11.54 18.39
C GLN A 44 18.00 12.41 18.31
N ASP A 45 17.28 12.36 17.19
CA ASP A 45 16.14 13.23 16.90
C ASP A 45 14.81 12.71 17.48
N ALA A 46 14.60 11.38 17.53
CA ALA A 46 13.29 10.78 17.78
C ALA A 46 13.06 10.31 19.23
N VAL A 47 14.09 10.23 20.07
CA VAL A 47 13.96 9.79 21.47
C VAL A 47 13.07 10.75 22.29
N ASP A 48 12.89 11.98 21.84
CA ASP A 48 11.99 12.96 22.48
C ASP A 48 10.49 12.63 22.29
N VAL A 49 10.12 11.79 21.31
CA VAL A 49 8.71 11.48 21.00
C VAL A 49 8.20 10.27 21.79
N SER A 50 9.08 9.37 22.23
CA SER A 50 8.69 8.18 22.99
C SER A 50 8.87 8.41 24.49
N HIS A 51 7.78 8.74 25.20
CA HIS A 51 7.74 8.89 26.66
C HIS A 51 8.23 7.62 27.40
N ASP A 52 9.53 7.53 27.71
CA ASP A 52 10.23 6.43 28.40
C ASP A 52 10.08 5.02 27.79
N SER A 53 9.44 4.89 26.62
CA SER A 53 9.10 3.61 26.01
C SER A 53 10.19 3.10 25.06
N PRO A 54 10.36 1.77 24.90
CA PRO A 54 11.39 1.24 24.02
C PRO A 54 11.10 1.54 22.55
N VAL A 55 12.17 1.78 21.78
CA VAL A 55 12.13 1.81 20.31
C VAL A 55 12.41 0.41 19.80
N LEU A 56 11.56 -0.11 18.91
CA LEU A 56 11.74 -1.38 18.23
C LEU A 56 12.60 -1.20 16.98
N LEU A 57 13.44 -2.20 16.71
CA LEU A 57 14.23 -2.33 15.50
C LEU A 57 13.85 -3.65 14.86
N ASP A 58 13.30 -3.55 13.66
CA ASP A 58 12.87 -4.70 12.88
C ASP A 58 13.61 -4.69 11.54
N ARG A 59 13.89 -5.88 11.00
CA ARG A 59 14.45 -5.99 9.66
C ARG A 59 13.40 -5.56 8.64
N PHE A 60 13.75 -4.64 7.74
CA PHE A 60 12.84 -4.22 6.69
C PHE A 60 12.68 -5.33 5.64
N LEU A 61 11.43 -5.72 5.40
CA LEU A 61 11.06 -6.74 4.42
C LEU A 61 10.81 -6.07 3.07
N ASP A 62 11.88 -5.80 2.31
CA ASP A 62 11.78 -5.14 1.01
C ASP A 62 10.94 -5.98 0.03
N ASN A 63 10.07 -5.29 -0.73
CA ASN A 63 9.11 -5.87 -1.68
C ASN A 63 8.21 -6.98 -1.12
N ALA A 64 7.96 -7.02 0.19
CA ALA A 64 6.98 -7.94 0.78
C ALA A 64 5.55 -7.44 0.55
N ILE A 65 4.61 -8.35 0.30
CA ILE A 65 3.18 -8.01 0.19
C ILE A 65 2.64 -7.82 1.60
N GLU A 66 1.99 -6.69 1.87
CA GLU A 66 1.30 -6.45 3.15
C GLU A 66 -0.16 -6.92 3.08
N MET A 67 -0.66 -7.46 4.18
CA MET A 67 -2.02 -7.97 4.30
C MET A 67 -2.65 -7.56 5.62
N ASP A 68 -3.84 -6.96 5.57
CA ASP A 68 -4.69 -6.72 6.75
C ASP A 68 -5.74 -7.83 6.87
N VAL A 69 -5.96 -8.32 8.09
CA VAL A 69 -6.99 -9.31 8.37
C VAL A 69 -7.85 -8.84 9.54
N ASP A 70 -9.11 -8.54 9.26
CA ASP A 70 -10.09 -8.22 10.30
C ASP A 70 -10.83 -9.49 10.72
N VAL A 71 -10.91 -9.75 12.02
CA VAL A 71 -11.61 -10.92 12.59
C VAL A 71 -12.48 -10.53 13.78
N ILE A 72 -13.46 -11.38 14.09
CA ILE A 72 -14.29 -11.28 15.30
C ILE A 72 -14.15 -12.58 16.09
N CYS A 73 -13.89 -12.48 17.39
CA CYS A 73 -13.88 -13.62 18.30
C CYS A 73 -15.00 -13.49 19.35
N ASP A 74 -15.75 -14.55 19.62
CA ASP A 74 -16.72 -14.61 20.72
C ASP A 74 -16.15 -15.24 22.01
N GLY A 75 -14.82 -15.37 22.08
CA GLY A 75 -14.10 -16.08 23.14
C GLY A 75 -13.92 -17.59 22.87
N LYS A 76 -14.64 -18.16 21.89
CA LYS A 76 -14.52 -19.57 21.52
C LYS A 76 -14.32 -19.79 20.02
N HIS A 77 -15.12 -19.11 19.21
CA HIS A 77 -15.10 -19.18 17.75
C HIS A 77 -14.57 -17.87 17.19
N VAL A 78 -13.90 -17.98 16.04
CA VAL A 78 -13.35 -16.85 15.31
C VAL A 78 -14.03 -16.80 13.95
N LEU A 79 -14.60 -15.65 13.62
CA LEU A 79 -15.08 -15.31 12.29
C LEU A 79 -14.01 -14.48 11.60
N ILE A 80 -13.57 -14.92 10.43
CA ILE A 80 -12.79 -14.08 9.53
C ILE A 80 -13.73 -13.06 8.89
N GLY A 81 -13.47 -11.78 9.12
CA GLY A 81 -14.21 -10.67 8.54
C GLY A 81 -13.79 -10.43 7.10
N GLY A 82 -12.48 -10.38 6.83
CA GLY A 82 -11.94 -10.27 5.48
C GLY A 82 -10.42 -10.22 5.46
N LEU A 83 -9.83 -10.80 4.41
CA LEU A 83 -8.41 -10.74 4.09
C LEU A 83 -8.21 -9.67 3.01
N MET A 84 -7.48 -8.62 3.33
CA MET A 84 -7.24 -7.49 2.44
C MET A 84 -5.78 -7.45 2.04
N GLN A 85 -5.51 -7.69 0.76
CA GLN A 85 -4.18 -7.59 0.21
C GLN A 85 -3.88 -6.15 -0.18
N HIS A 86 -2.79 -5.57 0.30
CA HIS A 86 -2.37 -4.24 -0.13
C HIS A 86 -1.82 -4.27 -1.55
N ILE A 87 -2.01 -3.16 -2.28
CA ILE A 87 -1.36 -2.96 -3.56
C ILE A 87 0.09 -2.56 -3.28
N GLU A 88 0.32 -1.53 -2.48
CA GLU A 88 1.64 -1.14 -2.02
C GLU A 88 2.31 -2.21 -1.15
N GLN A 89 3.63 -2.31 -1.28
CA GLN A 89 4.45 -3.22 -0.49
C GLN A 89 4.57 -2.77 0.97
N ALA A 90 4.89 -3.73 1.85
CA ALA A 90 5.22 -3.48 3.24
C ALA A 90 6.30 -2.40 3.36
N GLY A 91 6.09 -1.46 4.27
CA GLY A 91 6.90 -0.23 4.40
C GLY A 91 6.17 1.03 3.96
N ILE A 92 5.09 0.88 3.20
CA ILE A 92 4.06 1.92 3.06
C ILE A 92 2.95 1.61 4.05
N HIS A 93 2.59 2.59 4.85
CA HIS A 93 1.64 2.39 5.93
C HIS A 93 0.27 1.94 5.40
N SER A 94 -0.30 0.87 5.97
CA SER A 94 -1.65 0.32 5.68
C SER A 94 -2.78 1.34 5.44
N GLY A 95 -2.75 2.47 6.15
CA GLY A 95 -3.71 3.56 5.98
C GLY A 95 -3.61 4.28 4.64
N ASP A 96 -2.39 4.43 4.12
CA ASP A 96 -2.06 5.08 2.85
C ASP A 96 -2.03 4.11 1.67
N SER A 97 -1.86 2.81 1.94
CA SER A 97 -1.94 1.78 0.91
C SER A 97 -3.37 1.62 0.39
N ALA A 98 -3.49 1.42 -0.91
CA ALA A 98 -4.67 0.82 -1.50
C ALA A 98 -4.74 -0.66 -1.10
N CYS A 99 -5.93 -1.23 -1.01
CA CYS A 99 -6.07 -2.66 -0.73
C CYS A 99 -7.27 -3.30 -1.43
N SER A 100 -7.16 -4.60 -1.70
CA SER A 100 -8.15 -5.41 -2.41
C SER A 100 -8.77 -6.46 -1.48
N LEU A 101 -10.08 -6.62 -1.58
CA LEU A 101 -10.85 -7.72 -1.02
C LEU A 101 -11.76 -8.31 -2.12
N PRO A 102 -11.60 -9.58 -2.51
CA PRO A 102 -10.57 -10.52 -2.04
C PRO A 102 -9.15 -10.14 -2.52
N ALA A 103 -8.13 -10.87 -2.05
CA ALA A 103 -6.77 -10.78 -2.58
C ALA A 103 -6.76 -11.02 -4.10
N TYR A 104 -5.90 -10.31 -4.84
CA TYR A 104 -5.98 -10.26 -6.31
C TYR A 104 -4.92 -11.11 -7.01
N ASN A 105 -3.82 -11.48 -6.34
CA ASN A 105 -2.75 -12.29 -6.93
C ASN A 105 -1.96 -13.13 -5.90
N LEU A 106 -2.62 -13.66 -4.87
CA LEU A 106 -2.03 -14.57 -3.87
C LEU A 106 -2.57 -16.00 -4.01
N ASP A 107 -1.73 -16.99 -3.68
CA ASP A 107 -2.11 -18.41 -3.65
C ASP A 107 -3.07 -18.68 -2.48
N GLU A 108 -4.17 -19.40 -2.73
CA GLU A 108 -5.14 -19.82 -1.71
C GLU A 108 -4.48 -20.58 -0.55
N LYS A 109 -3.44 -21.38 -0.81
CA LYS A 109 -2.71 -22.09 0.26
C LYS A 109 -2.08 -21.13 1.26
N LEU A 110 -1.62 -19.98 0.78
CA LEU A 110 -1.04 -18.94 1.63
C LEU A 110 -2.13 -18.22 2.42
N LEU A 111 -3.26 -17.91 1.77
CA LEU A 111 -4.42 -17.30 2.43
C LEU A 111 -4.96 -18.20 3.55
N ASP A 112 -5.01 -19.52 3.32
CA ASP A 112 -5.43 -20.49 4.34
C ASP A 112 -4.46 -20.54 5.54
N LYS A 113 -3.14 -20.53 5.30
CA LYS A 113 -2.16 -20.40 6.38
C LYS A 113 -2.36 -19.12 7.19
N ILE A 114 -2.70 -18.00 6.53
CA ILE A 114 -2.98 -16.73 7.23
C ILE A 114 -4.25 -16.84 8.07
N ARG A 115 -5.32 -17.47 7.54
CA ARG A 115 -6.57 -17.75 8.29
C ARG A 115 -6.29 -18.58 9.54
N GLU A 116 -5.43 -19.59 9.44
CA GLU A 116 -5.00 -20.41 10.57
C GLU A 116 -4.24 -19.58 11.61
N GLN A 117 -3.22 -18.82 11.19
CA GLN A 117 -2.39 -18.01 12.08
C GLN A 117 -3.22 -16.94 12.80
N VAL A 118 -4.08 -16.20 12.09
CA VAL A 118 -4.92 -15.15 12.72
C VAL A 118 -5.93 -15.75 13.70
N THR A 119 -6.46 -16.94 13.42
CA THR A 119 -7.35 -17.66 14.33
C THR A 119 -6.62 -18.07 15.61
N GLN A 120 -5.37 -18.55 15.49
CA GLN A 120 -4.53 -18.89 16.64
C GLN A 120 -4.17 -17.65 17.47
N LEU A 121 -3.85 -16.53 16.82
CA LEU A 121 -3.59 -15.25 17.48
C LEU A 121 -4.80 -14.77 18.26
N ALA A 122 -5.99 -14.76 17.66
CA ALA A 122 -7.22 -14.33 18.31
C ALA A 122 -7.52 -15.14 19.59
N ARG A 123 -7.31 -16.46 19.53
CA ARG A 123 -7.49 -17.35 20.69
C ARG A 123 -6.43 -17.12 21.77
N SER A 124 -5.15 -17.07 21.37
CA SER A 124 -4.02 -16.91 22.31
C SER A 124 -4.07 -15.57 23.04
N LEU A 125 -4.56 -14.53 22.39
CA LEU A 125 -4.73 -13.19 22.97
C LEU A 125 -6.06 -13.02 23.73
N ASN A 126 -6.88 -14.08 23.83
CA ASN A 126 -8.19 -14.06 24.49
C ASN A 126 -9.11 -12.95 23.98
N VAL A 127 -9.11 -12.73 22.66
CA VAL A 127 -9.94 -11.68 22.05
C VAL A 127 -11.42 -11.96 22.26
N ILE A 128 -12.16 -10.92 22.64
CA ILE A 128 -13.63 -10.89 22.63
C ILE A 128 -14.05 -9.61 21.91
N GLY A 129 -14.68 -9.73 20.75
CA GLY A 129 -14.97 -8.62 19.85
C GLY A 129 -14.05 -8.61 18.63
N LEU A 130 -13.70 -7.41 18.15
CA LEU A 130 -12.86 -7.22 16.95
C LEU A 130 -11.37 -7.34 17.26
N MET A 131 -10.65 -7.91 16.31
CA MET A 131 -9.20 -7.84 16.22
C MET A 131 -8.81 -7.62 14.77
N ASN A 132 -7.72 -6.89 14.56
CA ASN A 132 -7.03 -6.77 13.29
C ASN A 132 -5.62 -7.34 13.44
N ALA A 133 -5.13 -8.05 12.43
CA ALA A 133 -3.75 -8.52 12.35
C ALA A 133 -3.15 -8.14 11.01
N GLN A 134 -1.89 -7.71 11.05
CA GLN A 134 -1.14 -7.30 9.87
C GLN A 134 -0.01 -8.29 9.60
N PHE A 135 0.10 -8.71 8.35
CA PHE A 135 1.09 -9.68 7.89
C PHE A 135 1.92 -9.08 6.75
N ALA A 136 3.17 -9.52 6.66
CA ALA A 136 4.00 -9.35 5.48
C ALA A 136 4.32 -10.72 4.87
N ILE A 137 4.24 -10.81 3.56
CA ILE A 137 4.46 -12.05 2.80
C ILE A 137 5.69 -11.84 1.91
N GLN A 138 6.68 -12.72 2.03
CA GLN A 138 7.86 -12.72 1.17
C GLN A 138 8.11 -14.13 0.65
N GLY A 139 7.82 -14.37 -0.62
CA GLY A 139 7.81 -15.73 -1.18
C GLY A 139 6.73 -16.58 -0.52
N GLU A 140 7.13 -17.66 0.15
CA GLU A 140 6.22 -18.55 0.90
C GLU A 140 6.19 -18.23 2.41
N ASP A 141 7.04 -17.32 2.88
CA ASP A 141 7.16 -16.96 4.29
C ASP A 141 6.11 -15.91 4.67
N ILE A 142 5.44 -16.15 5.81
CA ILE A 142 4.47 -15.24 6.42
C ILE A 142 5.06 -14.68 7.70
N TYR A 143 5.18 -13.36 7.78
CA TYR A 143 5.64 -12.63 8.95
C TYR A 143 4.46 -11.89 9.59
N VAL A 144 4.33 -11.98 10.91
CA VAL A 144 3.37 -11.17 11.67
C VAL A 144 4.00 -9.81 11.95
N LEU A 145 3.38 -8.73 11.46
CA LEU A 145 3.84 -7.36 11.70
C LEU A 145 3.33 -6.83 13.04
N GLU A 146 2.01 -6.88 13.25
CA GLU A 146 1.37 -6.48 14.49
C GLU A 146 -0.03 -7.07 14.64
N VAL A 147 -0.54 -7.05 15.87
CA VAL A 147 -1.93 -7.40 16.18
C VAL A 147 -2.56 -6.28 17.00
N ASN A 148 -3.70 -5.80 16.53
CA ASN A 148 -4.52 -4.78 17.15
C ASN A 148 -5.78 -5.44 17.73
N PRO A 149 -5.86 -5.72 19.05
CA PRO A 149 -7.02 -6.34 19.69
C PRO A 149 -8.17 -5.33 19.88
N ARG A 150 -8.57 -4.67 18.80
CA ARG A 150 -9.59 -3.63 18.73
C ARG A 150 -10.13 -3.54 17.29
N ALA A 151 -11.13 -2.68 17.09
CA ALA A 151 -11.53 -2.27 15.76
C ALA A 151 -10.38 -1.53 15.03
N SER A 152 -10.16 -1.92 13.77
CA SER A 152 -9.30 -1.23 12.81
C SER A 152 -10.12 -0.24 11.97
N ARG A 153 -9.41 0.60 11.21
CA ARG A 153 -10.03 1.54 10.26
C ARG A 153 -10.68 0.83 9.07
N THR A 154 -10.29 -0.41 8.78
CA THR A 154 -10.75 -1.21 7.63
C THR A 154 -12.11 -1.89 7.88
N VAL A 155 -12.55 -2.00 9.13
CA VAL A 155 -13.84 -2.64 9.49
C VAL A 155 -15.04 -2.10 8.70
N PRO A 156 -15.21 -0.78 8.47
CA PRO A 156 -16.29 -0.26 7.63
C PRO A 156 -16.18 -0.73 6.17
N PHE A 157 -14.98 -0.68 5.57
CA PHE A 157 -14.74 -1.17 4.21
C PHE A 157 -15.08 -2.66 4.08
N VAL A 158 -14.54 -3.50 4.97
CA VAL A 158 -14.83 -4.94 4.99
C VAL A 158 -16.33 -5.20 5.18
N SER A 159 -16.99 -4.44 6.06
CA SER A 159 -18.43 -4.58 6.29
C SER A 159 -19.25 -4.25 5.03
N LYS A 160 -18.80 -3.28 4.23
CA LYS A 160 -19.45 -2.90 2.97
C LYS A 160 -19.18 -3.92 1.88
N ALA A 161 -17.99 -4.47 1.79
CA ALA A 161 -17.65 -5.51 0.80
C ALA A 161 -18.33 -6.85 1.09
N THR A 162 -18.44 -7.27 2.35
CA THR A 162 -18.96 -8.60 2.73
C THR A 162 -20.43 -8.62 3.14
N GLY A 163 -21.05 -7.44 3.27
CA GLY A 163 -22.41 -7.30 3.78
C GLY A 163 -22.59 -7.68 5.25
N TYR A 164 -21.53 -8.10 5.95
CA TYR A 164 -21.58 -8.31 7.39
C TYR A 164 -21.38 -6.99 8.14
N PRO A 165 -22.29 -6.58 9.04
CA PRO A 165 -22.06 -5.43 9.90
C PRO A 165 -21.11 -5.81 11.05
N LEU A 166 -19.81 -5.94 10.75
CA LEU A 166 -18.80 -6.53 11.65
C LEU A 166 -18.77 -5.85 13.03
N ALA A 167 -18.82 -4.52 13.08
CA ALA A 167 -18.87 -3.77 14.34
C ALA A 167 -20.10 -4.14 15.20
N LYS A 168 -21.27 -4.35 14.57
CA LYS A 168 -22.50 -4.78 15.26
C LYS A 168 -22.38 -6.22 15.77
N ILE A 169 -21.80 -7.10 14.97
CA ILE A 169 -21.59 -8.51 15.33
C ILE A 169 -20.63 -8.61 16.52
N ALA A 170 -19.53 -7.87 16.47
CA ALA A 170 -18.52 -7.83 17.52
C ALA A 170 -19.06 -7.21 18.82
N ALA A 171 -19.82 -6.11 18.74
CA ALA A 171 -20.46 -5.50 19.91
C ALA A 171 -21.38 -6.48 20.63
N LYS A 172 -22.13 -7.29 19.88
CA LYS A 172 -22.97 -8.36 20.41
C LYS A 172 -22.16 -9.49 21.04
N CYS A 173 -21.00 -9.85 20.47
CA CYS A 173 -20.09 -10.82 21.09
C CYS A 173 -19.58 -10.31 22.45
N MET A 174 -19.22 -9.03 22.55
CA MET A 174 -18.74 -8.42 23.79
C MET A 174 -19.78 -8.41 24.93
N VAL A 175 -21.08 -8.44 24.60
CA VAL A 175 -22.18 -8.59 25.59
C VAL A 175 -22.68 -10.04 25.74
N GLY A 176 -21.92 -11.02 25.25
CA GLY A 176 -22.18 -12.45 25.46
C GLY A 176 -23.02 -13.16 24.39
N GLN A 177 -23.36 -12.50 23.28
CA GLN A 177 -24.06 -13.16 22.17
C GLN A 177 -23.07 -13.82 21.20
N ALA A 178 -22.96 -15.15 21.28
CA ALA A 178 -22.09 -15.96 20.42
C ALA A 178 -22.34 -15.80 18.91
N LEU A 179 -21.31 -15.96 18.09
CA LEU A 179 -21.32 -15.75 16.64
C LEU A 179 -22.40 -16.56 15.91
N HIS A 180 -22.58 -17.83 16.27
CA HIS A 180 -23.59 -18.71 15.66
C HIS A 180 -25.02 -18.23 15.92
N LYS A 181 -25.30 -17.62 17.09
CA LYS A 181 -26.62 -17.04 17.39
C LYS A 181 -26.89 -15.77 16.59
N GLN A 182 -25.87 -15.22 15.94
CA GLN A 182 -25.97 -14.05 15.08
C GLN A 182 -26.01 -14.42 13.59
N GLY A 183 -25.90 -15.70 13.23
CA GLY A 183 -25.77 -16.15 11.85
C GLY A 183 -24.42 -15.77 11.21
N ALA A 184 -23.39 -15.55 12.02
CA ALA A 184 -22.09 -15.01 11.60
C ALA A 184 -20.96 -16.00 11.92
N SER A 185 -21.07 -17.24 11.42
CA SER A 185 -20.11 -18.32 11.71
C SER A 185 -19.19 -18.69 10.55
N ILE A 186 -19.43 -18.14 9.37
CA ILE A 186 -18.71 -18.48 8.14
C ILE A 186 -18.22 -17.18 7.50
N GLU A 187 -16.95 -17.17 7.10
CA GLU A 187 -16.35 -16.11 6.28
C GLU A 187 -17.16 -15.90 5.00
N ARG A 188 -17.36 -14.63 4.62
CA ARG A 188 -17.97 -14.29 3.33
C ARG A 188 -16.89 -13.78 2.39
N ILE A 189 -16.66 -14.52 1.32
CA ILE A 189 -15.74 -14.14 0.24
C ILE A 189 -16.59 -13.64 -0.93
N PRO A 190 -16.59 -12.33 -1.22
CA PRO A 190 -17.37 -11.79 -2.34
C PRO A 190 -16.92 -12.35 -3.69
N ALA A 191 -17.87 -12.59 -4.59
CA ALA A 191 -17.59 -12.99 -5.98
C ALA A 191 -17.19 -11.81 -6.90
N PHE A 192 -17.01 -10.63 -6.32
CA PHE A 192 -16.57 -9.40 -6.98
C PHE A 192 -15.36 -8.83 -6.23
N TYR A 193 -14.67 -7.89 -6.84
CA TYR A 193 -13.58 -7.16 -6.21
C TYR A 193 -14.08 -5.85 -5.60
N ALA A 194 -13.74 -5.63 -4.33
CA ALA A 194 -13.80 -4.35 -3.65
C ALA A 194 -12.38 -3.84 -3.44
N VAL A 195 -12.09 -2.63 -3.90
CA VAL A 195 -10.77 -2.00 -3.74
C VAL A 195 -10.92 -0.69 -2.98
N LYS A 196 -10.17 -0.56 -1.89
CA LYS A 196 -10.02 0.69 -1.12
C LYS A 196 -8.85 1.47 -1.70
N GLU A 197 -9.01 2.78 -1.90
CA GLU A 197 -7.91 3.70 -2.22
C GLU A 197 -7.92 4.88 -1.24
N ALA A 198 -6.74 5.41 -0.91
CA ALA A 198 -6.52 6.48 0.05
C ALA A 198 -6.60 7.87 -0.61
N VAL A 199 -7.18 8.84 0.10
CA VAL A 199 -7.27 10.25 -0.31
C VAL A 199 -6.25 11.08 0.46
N PHE A 200 -5.36 11.74 -0.29
CA PHE A 200 -4.25 12.49 0.28
C PHE A 200 -4.48 14.01 0.28
N PRO A 201 -4.06 14.73 1.33
CA PRO A 201 -4.23 16.17 1.43
C PRO A 201 -3.06 16.95 0.79
N PHE A 202 -2.15 16.31 0.04
CA PHE A 202 -0.89 16.92 -0.41
C PHE A 202 -1.06 18.26 -1.13
N ILE A 203 -2.13 18.43 -1.91
CA ILE A 203 -2.41 19.69 -2.62
C ILE A 203 -2.64 20.88 -1.67
N LYS A 204 -2.98 20.62 -0.41
CA LYS A 204 -3.14 21.64 0.64
C LYS A 204 -1.80 22.07 1.25
N PHE A 205 -0.73 21.29 1.05
CA PHE A 205 0.57 21.46 1.69
C PHE A 205 1.72 21.42 0.67
N PRO A 206 1.90 22.44 -0.17
CA PRO A 206 2.86 22.42 -1.29
C PRO A 206 4.34 22.32 -0.87
N GLY A 207 4.66 22.50 0.42
CA GLY A 207 6.01 22.32 0.97
C GLY A 207 6.31 20.89 1.43
N VAL A 208 5.36 19.97 1.36
CA VAL A 208 5.51 18.59 1.86
C VAL A 208 5.81 17.64 0.71
N ASP A 209 6.63 16.62 0.98
CA ASP A 209 6.90 15.55 0.01
C ASP A 209 5.71 14.59 -0.08
N THR A 210 5.28 14.30 -1.31
CA THR A 210 4.16 13.42 -1.63
C THR A 210 4.54 11.94 -1.68
N LEU A 211 5.78 11.62 -1.31
CA LEU A 211 6.24 10.23 -1.21
C LEU A 211 5.52 9.49 -0.07
N LEU A 212 5.09 8.27 -0.36
CA LEU A 212 4.52 7.35 0.62
C LEU A 212 5.63 6.73 1.50
N GLY A 213 5.26 6.29 2.70
CA GLY A 213 6.23 5.73 3.63
C GLY A 213 5.55 5.08 4.84
N PRO A 214 6.32 4.77 5.89
CA PRO A 214 5.82 4.02 7.05
C PRO A 214 4.90 4.83 7.98
N GLU A 215 4.81 6.15 7.80
CA GLU A 215 3.87 7.03 8.50
C GLU A 215 2.69 7.39 7.60
N MET A 216 1.48 7.30 8.16
CA MET A 216 0.22 7.62 7.47
C MET A 216 0.06 9.13 7.22
N LYS A 217 -0.31 9.51 6.00
CA LYS A 217 -0.55 10.90 5.58
C LYS A 217 -1.95 11.12 4.98
N SER A 218 -2.66 10.07 4.61
CA SER A 218 -4.01 10.16 4.06
C SER A 218 -5.05 10.65 5.08
N THR A 219 -6.11 11.28 4.59
CA THR A 219 -7.19 11.85 5.41
C THR A 219 -8.54 11.17 5.20
N GLY A 220 -8.66 10.36 4.15
CA GLY A 220 -9.90 9.69 3.78
C GLY A 220 -9.62 8.52 2.86
N GLU A 221 -10.69 7.86 2.43
CA GLU A 221 -10.64 6.70 1.56
C GLU A 221 -11.89 6.64 0.67
N VAL A 222 -11.77 5.93 -0.45
CA VAL A 222 -12.88 5.60 -1.35
C VAL A 222 -12.90 4.09 -1.61
N MET A 223 -14.03 3.58 -2.10
CA MET A 223 -14.22 2.18 -2.44
C MET A 223 -14.69 2.04 -3.88
N GLY A 224 -13.91 1.34 -4.71
CA GLY A 224 -14.31 0.88 -6.04
C GLY A 224 -14.80 -0.57 -5.99
N VAL A 225 -15.81 -0.90 -6.79
CA VAL A 225 -16.34 -2.26 -6.93
C VAL A 225 -16.41 -2.67 -8.39
N GLY A 226 -15.91 -3.84 -8.73
CA GLY A 226 -15.90 -4.36 -10.09
C GLY A 226 -15.91 -5.89 -10.15
N ALA A 227 -16.24 -6.44 -11.32
CA ALA A 227 -16.19 -7.87 -11.58
C ALA A 227 -14.73 -8.37 -11.69
N SER A 228 -13.79 -7.49 -12.03
CA SER A 228 -12.36 -7.74 -12.03
C SER A 228 -11.64 -6.80 -11.06
N PHE A 229 -10.44 -7.19 -10.62
CA PHE A 229 -9.57 -6.30 -9.82
C PHE A 229 -9.28 -4.99 -10.56
N GLY A 230 -8.94 -5.06 -11.85
CA GLY A 230 -8.67 -3.88 -12.67
C GLY A 230 -9.86 -2.91 -12.72
N GLU A 231 -11.09 -3.42 -12.84
CA GLU A 231 -12.29 -2.58 -12.86
C GLU A 231 -12.52 -1.92 -11.50
N ALA A 232 -12.39 -2.68 -10.42
CA ALA A 232 -12.52 -2.17 -9.06
C ALA A 232 -11.46 -1.10 -8.74
N TYR A 233 -10.20 -1.33 -9.13
CA TYR A 233 -9.10 -0.39 -8.96
C TYR A 233 -9.31 0.88 -9.79
N ALA A 234 -9.72 0.76 -11.06
CA ALA A 234 -10.03 1.91 -11.92
C ALA A 234 -11.12 2.80 -11.30
N LYS A 235 -12.17 2.20 -10.73
CA LYS A 235 -13.24 2.92 -10.03
C LYS A 235 -12.76 3.56 -8.73
N ALA A 236 -11.86 2.90 -7.99
CA ALA A 236 -11.25 3.48 -6.79
C ALA A 236 -10.38 4.70 -7.14
N GLN A 237 -9.53 4.62 -8.17
CA GLN A 237 -8.75 5.76 -8.68
C GLN A 237 -9.65 6.93 -9.10
N ARG A 238 -10.72 6.65 -9.86
CA ARG A 238 -11.68 7.69 -10.24
C ARG A 238 -12.36 8.31 -9.02
N GLY A 239 -12.62 7.51 -7.99
CA GLY A 239 -13.20 7.94 -6.71
C GLY A 239 -12.34 8.96 -5.96
N VAL A 240 -11.01 8.83 -6.01
CA VAL A 240 -10.09 9.81 -5.38
C VAL A 240 -9.91 11.10 -6.20
N GLY A 241 -10.50 11.15 -7.40
CA GLY A 241 -10.50 12.32 -8.28
C GLY A 241 -9.46 12.26 -9.40
N ASP A 242 -8.82 11.11 -9.61
CA ASP A 242 -7.91 10.94 -10.74
C ASP A 242 -8.67 11.04 -12.07
N LYS A 243 -8.03 11.69 -13.04
CA LYS A 243 -8.57 11.77 -14.39
C LYS A 243 -8.35 10.45 -15.10
N PRO A 244 -9.33 9.97 -15.91
CA PRO A 244 -9.12 8.83 -16.77
C PRO A 244 -7.89 9.02 -17.66
N LEU A 245 -7.02 8.02 -17.65
CA LEU A 245 -5.81 7.98 -18.46
C LEU A 245 -6.16 7.36 -19.82
N ASN A 246 -6.04 8.15 -20.89
CA ASN A 246 -6.41 7.74 -22.26
C ASN A 246 -5.18 7.70 -23.19
N GLY A 247 -4.04 7.22 -22.69
CA GLY A 247 -2.75 7.25 -23.38
C GLY A 247 -1.97 8.56 -23.17
N GLY A 248 -1.07 8.87 -24.10
CA GLY A 248 -0.14 10.00 -24.00
C GLY A 248 1.29 9.52 -23.73
N THR A 249 2.07 10.27 -22.95
CA THR A 249 3.43 9.87 -22.57
C THR A 249 3.49 9.46 -21.10
N ALA A 250 4.02 8.25 -20.85
CA ALA A 250 4.38 7.77 -19.52
C ALA A 250 5.87 8.03 -19.27
N LEU A 251 6.19 8.84 -18.25
CA LEU A 251 7.56 9.05 -17.78
C LEU A 251 7.91 8.02 -16.71
N ILE A 252 8.97 7.25 -16.93
CA ILE A 252 9.41 6.18 -16.02
C ILE A 252 10.80 6.49 -15.45
N SER A 253 10.87 6.62 -14.13
CA SER A 253 12.13 6.88 -13.40
C SER A 253 12.15 6.11 -12.08
N VAL A 254 12.68 4.89 -12.11
CA VAL A 254 12.64 3.94 -10.99
C VAL A 254 14.01 3.70 -10.35
N ARG A 255 14.03 3.21 -9.11
CA ARG A 255 15.25 2.72 -8.43
C ARG A 255 15.81 1.48 -9.13
N SER A 256 17.03 1.09 -8.78
CA SER A 256 17.75 0.02 -9.50
C SER A 256 17.08 -1.34 -9.33
N GLU A 257 16.55 -1.63 -8.15
CA GLU A 257 15.92 -2.88 -7.74
C GLU A 257 14.66 -3.16 -8.58
N ASP A 258 13.97 -2.10 -8.95
CA ASP A 258 12.69 -2.14 -9.66
C ASP A 258 12.85 -2.28 -11.19
N LYS A 259 14.09 -2.18 -11.72
CA LYS A 259 14.35 -2.19 -13.17
C LYS A 259 13.97 -3.48 -13.87
N LYS A 260 13.91 -4.59 -13.13
CA LYS A 260 13.48 -5.88 -13.70
C LYS A 260 11.96 -5.90 -13.89
N GLU A 261 11.23 -5.46 -12.89
CA GLU A 261 9.75 -5.50 -12.86
C GLU A 261 9.14 -4.42 -13.77
N ILE A 262 9.79 -3.24 -13.86
CA ILE A 262 9.32 -2.14 -14.70
C ILE A 262 9.28 -2.48 -16.20
N ILE A 263 10.03 -3.50 -16.65
CA ILE A 263 10.02 -3.97 -18.04
C ILE A 263 8.62 -4.44 -18.43
N GLN A 264 7.95 -5.21 -17.57
CA GLN A 264 6.61 -5.70 -17.88
C GLN A 264 5.59 -4.56 -17.88
N VAL A 265 5.64 -3.69 -16.86
CA VAL A 265 4.81 -2.47 -16.79
C VAL A 265 4.98 -1.60 -18.04
N ALA A 266 6.21 -1.42 -18.54
CA ALA A 266 6.46 -0.65 -19.75
C ALA A 266 5.82 -1.26 -21.00
N ARG A 267 5.82 -2.60 -21.13
CA ARG A 267 5.12 -3.30 -22.21
C ARG A 267 3.61 -3.13 -22.10
N ASP A 268 3.08 -3.28 -20.89
CA ASP A 268 1.64 -3.15 -20.64
C ASP A 268 1.16 -1.73 -20.97
N LEU A 269 1.92 -0.70 -20.57
CA LEU A 269 1.65 0.69 -20.93
C LEU A 269 1.69 0.93 -22.45
N GLN A 270 2.67 0.36 -23.16
CA GLN A 270 2.70 0.45 -24.64
C GLN A 270 1.50 -0.25 -25.29
N SER A 271 1.07 -1.39 -24.75
CA SER A 271 -0.06 -2.15 -25.27
C SER A 271 -1.39 -1.37 -25.21
N VAL A 272 -1.53 -0.49 -24.22
CA VAL A 272 -2.69 0.41 -24.06
C VAL A 272 -2.44 1.82 -24.64
N GLY A 273 -1.39 1.98 -25.46
CA GLY A 273 -1.18 3.16 -26.31
C GLY A 273 -0.33 4.29 -25.73
N PHE A 274 0.40 4.07 -24.63
CA PHE A 274 1.36 5.06 -24.13
C PHE A 274 2.67 5.07 -24.94
N LYS A 275 3.17 6.27 -25.20
CA LYS A 275 4.58 6.51 -25.51
C LYS A 275 5.38 6.49 -24.23
N LEU A 276 6.60 5.98 -24.27
CA LEU A 276 7.46 5.91 -23.09
C LEU A 276 8.55 6.97 -23.14
N ALA A 277 8.74 7.66 -22.03
CA ALA A 277 9.92 8.45 -21.73
C ALA A 277 10.57 7.90 -20.46
N ALA A 278 11.90 7.88 -20.37
CA ALA A 278 12.57 7.33 -19.20
C ALA A 278 13.89 8.04 -18.89
N THR A 279 14.24 8.15 -17.60
CA THR A 279 15.56 8.65 -17.20
C THR A 279 16.65 7.65 -17.59
N ARG A 280 17.87 8.12 -17.90
CA ARG A 280 18.95 7.31 -18.52
C ARG A 280 19.11 5.90 -17.96
N GLY A 281 19.14 5.75 -16.64
CA GLY A 281 19.33 4.45 -15.99
C GLY A 281 18.16 3.48 -16.22
N THR A 282 16.94 4.01 -16.27
CA THR A 282 15.72 3.24 -16.61
C THR A 282 15.65 3.00 -18.11
N ALA A 283 15.92 4.02 -18.93
CA ALA A 283 15.91 3.93 -20.39
C ALA A 283 16.87 2.86 -20.89
N LYS A 284 18.07 2.77 -20.32
CA LYS A 284 19.03 1.71 -20.63
C LYS A 284 18.44 0.31 -20.39
N ALA A 285 17.82 0.07 -19.23
CA ALA A 285 17.22 -1.22 -18.90
C ALA A 285 16.05 -1.56 -19.84
N LEU A 286 15.23 -0.58 -20.21
CA LEU A 286 14.13 -0.77 -21.17
C LEU A 286 14.65 -1.09 -22.57
N GLN A 287 15.64 -0.33 -23.05
CA GLN A 287 16.24 -0.53 -24.38
C GLN A 287 16.96 -1.88 -24.49
N GLU A 288 17.67 -2.31 -23.44
CA GLU A 288 18.27 -3.65 -23.36
C GLU A 288 17.22 -4.77 -23.42
N ALA A 289 15.99 -4.51 -22.94
CA ALA A 289 14.85 -5.42 -23.03
C ALA A 289 14.05 -5.30 -24.35
N GLY A 290 14.53 -4.51 -25.32
CA GLY A 290 13.91 -4.30 -26.63
C GLY A 290 12.72 -3.32 -26.63
N ILE A 291 12.59 -2.49 -25.58
CA ILE A 291 11.49 -1.53 -25.43
C ILE A 291 11.96 -0.15 -25.85
N GLU A 292 11.30 0.43 -26.85
CA GLU A 292 11.58 1.80 -27.30
C GLU A 292 11.07 2.84 -26.29
N CYS A 293 11.95 3.77 -25.91
CA CYS A 293 11.58 4.92 -25.08
C CYS A 293 12.47 6.13 -25.37
N THR A 294 11.90 7.33 -25.24
CA THR A 294 12.65 8.58 -25.30
C THR A 294 13.45 8.79 -24.02
N VAL A 295 14.74 9.08 -24.14
CA VAL A 295 15.58 9.40 -22.97
C VAL A 295 15.24 10.80 -22.46
N ALA A 296 14.87 10.92 -21.19
CA ALA A 296 14.57 12.18 -20.52
C ALA A 296 15.68 12.57 -19.54
N ASN A 297 16.10 13.84 -19.59
CA ASN A 297 17.16 14.37 -18.73
C ASN A 297 16.65 14.61 -17.30
N LYS A 298 17.46 14.27 -16.29
CA LYS A 298 17.19 14.69 -14.91
C LYS A 298 17.40 16.20 -14.72
N ILE A 299 16.91 16.75 -13.62
CA ILE A 299 16.99 18.19 -13.31
C ILE A 299 18.44 18.71 -13.32
N LYS A 300 19.40 17.91 -12.84
CA LYS A 300 20.83 18.26 -12.79
C LYS A 300 21.59 18.00 -14.10
N GLU A 301 20.90 17.54 -15.15
CA GLU A 301 21.48 17.26 -16.46
C GLU A 301 21.21 18.43 -17.42
N ASP A 302 20.74 18.16 -18.63
CA ASP A 302 20.54 19.16 -19.69
C ASP A 302 19.05 19.44 -19.96
N ARG A 303 18.74 20.50 -20.71
CA ARG A 303 17.35 20.89 -21.07
C ARG A 303 16.94 20.41 -22.46
N PRO A 304 15.65 20.11 -22.70
CA PRO A 304 14.57 20.04 -21.70
C PRO A 304 14.76 18.86 -20.74
N HIS A 305 14.50 19.09 -19.45
CA HIS A 305 14.53 18.04 -18.42
C HIS A 305 13.12 17.60 -18.00
N ILE A 306 13.00 16.51 -17.25
CA ILE A 306 11.72 15.92 -16.81
C ILE A 306 10.70 16.91 -16.22
N VAL A 307 11.14 17.95 -15.49
CA VAL A 307 10.24 18.99 -14.96
C VAL A 307 9.71 19.93 -16.05
N ASP A 308 10.50 20.20 -17.09
CA ASP A 308 10.08 21.02 -18.23
C ASP A 308 8.99 20.26 -19.00
N MET A 309 9.17 18.95 -19.21
CA MET A 309 8.18 18.09 -19.87
C MET A 309 6.83 18.07 -19.13
N ILE A 310 6.86 17.99 -17.79
CA ILE A 310 5.64 18.08 -16.97
C ILE A 310 4.97 19.45 -17.12
N LYS A 311 5.74 20.54 -17.03
CA LYS A 311 5.22 21.92 -17.18
C LYS A 311 4.60 22.16 -18.55
N ASN A 312 5.19 21.57 -19.59
CA ASN A 312 4.71 21.62 -20.96
C ASN A 312 3.53 20.68 -21.24
N LYS A 313 3.05 19.91 -20.23
CA LYS A 313 1.97 18.92 -20.36
C LYS A 313 2.28 17.78 -21.34
N GLU A 314 3.57 17.47 -21.51
CA GLU A 314 4.03 16.38 -22.38
C GLU A 314 3.88 15.00 -21.72
N ILE A 315 3.75 14.97 -20.38
CA ILE A 315 3.62 13.76 -19.56
C ILE A 315 2.21 13.65 -19.00
N GLN A 316 1.59 12.47 -19.14
CA GLN A 316 0.25 12.15 -18.61
C GLN A 316 0.31 11.20 -17.42
N LEU A 317 1.34 10.34 -17.38
CA LEU A 317 1.57 9.39 -16.29
C LEU A 317 3.05 9.45 -15.87
N LEU A 318 3.30 9.49 -14.57
CA LEU A 318 4.63 9.40 -13.98
C LEU A 318 4.73 8.13 -13.12
N VAL A 319 5.69 7.26 -13.41
CA VAL A 319 6.09 6.17 -12.52
C VAL A 319 7.45 6.53 -11.92
N ASN A 320 7.47 6.87 -10.64
CA ASN A 320 8.69 7.29 -9.93
C ASN A 320 8.88 6.56 -8.61
N THR A 321 9.69 5.51 -8.61
CA THR A 321 10.11 4.83 -7.39
C THR A 321 11.49 5.33 -6.94
N THR A 322 11.70 5.42 -5.62
CA THR A 322 12.93 5.97 -5.02
C THR A 322 13.30 5.23 -3.75
N SER A 323 14.60 5.01 -3.52
CA SER A 323 15.14 4.43 -2.29
C SER A 323 16.31 5.27 -1.76
N GLY A 324 16.39 5.42 -0.44
CA GLY A 324 17.44 6.18 0.25
C GLY A 324 17.24 7.71 0.24
N LYS A 325 17.69 8.37 1.31
CA LYS A 325 17.43 9.80 1.59
C LYS A 325 17.82 10.74 0.43
N LYS A 326 18.98 10.51 -0.18
CA LYS A 326 19.48 11.34 -1.28
C LYS A 326 18.62 11.23 -2.54
N ALA A 327 18.23 10.02 -2.94
CA ALA A 327 17.41 9.84 -4.14
C ALA A 327 15.98 10.35 -3.94
N ILE A 328 15.45 10.21 -2.72
CA ILE A 328 14.16 10.79 -2.31
C ILE A 328 14.20 12.31 -2.47
N SER A 329 15.22 12.97 -1.90
CA SER A 329 15.41 14.42 -1.98
C SER A 329 15.61 14.90 -3.42
N ASP A 330 16.45 14.22 -4.19
CA ASP A 330 16.72 14.59 -5.60
C ASP A 330 15.47 14.43 -6.50
N SER A 331 14.51 13.60 -6.10
CA SER A 331 13.26 13.36 -6.84
C SER A 331 12.05 14.13 -6.29
N TYR A 332 12.22 14.88 -5.19
CA TYR A 332 11.16 15.67 -4.57
C TYR A 332 10.47 16.62 -5.56
N LEU A 333 11.27 17.38 -6.31
CA LEU A 333 10.76 18.34 -7.29
C LEU A 333 9.93 17.67 -8.39
N LEU A 334 10.32 16.46 -8.81
CA LEU A 334 9.59 15.70 -9.83
C LEU A 334 8.16 15.36 -9.37
N ARG A 335 8.04 14.79 -8.16
CA ARG A 335 6.73 14.44 -7.58
C ARG A 335 5.87 15.67 -7.31
N ARG A 336 6.48 16.75 -6.81
CA ARG A 336 5.78 18.01 -6.55
C ARG A 336 5.20 18.62 -7.82
N GLU A 337 6.00 18.68 -8.88
CA GLU A 337 5.57 19.24 -10.16
C GLU A 337 4.49 18.36 -10.81
N ALA A 338 4.57 17.02 -10.68
CA ALA A 338 3.50 16.12 -11.11
C ALA A 338 2.17 16.43 -10.40
N LEU A 339 2.19 16.57 -9.07
CA LEU A 339 1.02 16.95 -8.28
C LEU A 339 0.46 18.32 -8.71
N GLN A 340 1.33 19.34 -8.81
CA GLN A 340 0.95 20.71 -9.15
C GLN A 340 0.32 20.83 -10.54
N HIS A 341 0.79 20.02 -11.49
CA HIS A 341 0.29 19.99 -12.87
C HIS A 341 -0.80 18.93 -13.11
N GLN A 342 -1.29 18.27 -12.05
CA GLN A 342 -2.32 17.23 -12.14
C GLN A 342 -1.95 16.08 -13.08
N VAL A 343 -0.67 15.71 -13.11
CA VAL A 343 -0.16 14.52 -13.78
C VAL A 343 -0.36 13.34 -12.82
N ALA A 344 -0.99 12.26 -13.28
CA ALA A 344 -1.13 11.05 -12.48
C ALA A 344 0.27 10.52 -12.16
N TYR A 345 0.56 10.23 -10.89
CA TYR A 345 1.88 9.76 -10.49
C TYR A 345 1.78 8.61 -9.51
N ILE A 346 2.69 7.66 -9.68
CA ILE A 346 2.75 6.41 -8.96
C ILE A 346 4.15 6.29 -8.36
N THR A 347 4.22 5.95 -7.07
CA THR A 347 5.48 5.93 -6.32
C THR A 347 5.98 4.51 -6.03
N THR A 348 5.26 3.49 -6.47
CA THR A 348 5.54 2.06 -6.24
C THR A 348 5.43 1.26 -7.53
N ILE A 349 6.16 0.14 -7.62
CA ILE A 349 6.01 -0.76 -8.77
C ILE A 349 4.66 -1.48 -8.74
N ALA A 350 4.22 -1.93 -7.58
CA ALA A 350 2.94 -2.62 -7.46
C ALA A 350 1.76 -1.72 -7.84
N GLY A 351 1.78 -0.43 -7.48
CA GLY A 351 0.80 0.55 -7.96
C GLY A 351 0.84 0.75 -9.48
N ALA A 352 2.02 0.63 -10.10
CA ALA A 352 2.16 0.73 -11.55
C ALA A 352 1.58 -0.50 -12.25
N VAL A 353 1.78 -1.70 -11.68
CA VAL A 353 1.15 -2.95 -12.14
C VAL A 353 -0.37 -2.86 -12.00
N ALA A 354 -0.89 -2.44 -10.85
CA ALA A 354 -2.32 -2.27 -10.61
C ALA A 354 -2.94 -1.25 -11.58
N THR A 355 -2.24 -0.16 -11.86
CA THR A 355 -2.66 0.84 -12.86
C THR A 355 -2.73 0.22 -14.25
N CYS A 356 -1.77 -0.60 -14.66
CA CYS A 356 -1.84 -1.29 -15.96
C CYS A 356 -3.05 -2.24 -16.04
N MET A 357 -3.36 -2.96 -14.96
CA MET A 357 -4.55 -3.82 -14.88
C MET A 357 -5.86 -3.01 -15.02
N ALA A 358 -5.91 -1.81 -14.44
CA ALA A 358 -7.03 -0.88 -14.59
C ALA A 358 -7.14 -0.31 -16.01
N LEU A 359 -6.03 0.08 -16.64
CA LEU A 359 -6.00 0.60 -18.01
C LEU A 359 -6.40 -0.44 -19.05
N ALA A 360 -6.16 -1.72 -18.78
CA ALA A 360 -6.57 -2.81 -19.65
C ALA A 360 -8.09 -3.07 -19.65
N GLN A 361 -8.86 -2.44 -18.76
CA GLN A 361 -10.31 -2.62 -18.71
C GLN A 361 -11.04 -1.77 -19.75
N GLU A 362 -11.86 -2.42 -20.57
CA GLU A 362 -12.65 -1.75 -21.62
C GLU A 362 -13.91 -1.06 -21.07
N ASN A 363 -14.48 -1.55 -19.97
CA ASN A 363 -15.71 -1.02 -19.38
C ASN A 363 -15.58 -0.85 -17.87
N THR A 364 -15.55 0.40 -17.41
CA THR A 364 -15.53 0.77 -15.98
C THR A 364 -16.78 1.55 -15.56
N GLU A 365 -17.79 1.63 -16.44
CA GLU A 365 -18.99 2.46 -16.24
C GLU A 365 -20.14 1.69 -15.56
N SER A 366 -19.95 0.41 -15.23
CA SER A 366 -20.97 -0.36 -14.51
C SER A 366 -21.16 0.24 -13.10
N ILE A 367 -22.42 0.48 -12.70
CA ILE A 367 -22.76 1.02 -11.39
C ILE A 367 -23.67 0.02 -10.69
N HIS A 368 -23.30 -0.31 -9.45
CA HIS A 368 -24.08 -1.17 -8.57
C HIS A 368 -24.39 -0.43 -7.28
N THR A 369 -25.62 -0.54 -6.82
CA THR A 369 -26.00 -0.11 -5.48
C THR A 369 -25.47 -1.12 -4.46
N LEU A 370 -25.20 -0.65 -3.24
CA LEU A 370 -24.80 -1.54 -2.15
C LEU A 370 -25.83 -2.65 -1.88
N LYS A 371 -27.11 -2.37 -2.12
CA LYS A 371 -28.20 -3.34 -1.96
C LYS A 371 -28.08 -4.49 -2.96
N GLU A 372 -27.83 -4.19 -4.23
CA GLU A 372 -27.65 -5.20 -5.28
C GLU A 372 -26.43 -6.07 -4.99
N ILE A 373 -25.33 -5.44 -4.59
CA ILE A 373 -24.10 -6.13 -4.18
C ILE A 373 -24.39 -7.11 -3.03
N HIS A 374 -25.11 -6.66 -1.99
CA HIS A 374 -25.41 -7.51 -0.83
C HIS A 374 -26.43 -8.60 -1.10
N GLN A 375 -27.29 -8.44 -2.10
CA GLN A 375 -28.23 -9.48 -2.53
C GLN A 375 -27.54 -10.61 -3.30
N ALA A 376 -26.35 -10.35 -3.85
CA ALA A 376 -25.55 -11.34 -4.57
C ALA A 376 -24.59 -12.15 -3.68
N LEU A 377 -24.55 -11.87 -2.35
CA LEU A 377 -23.64 -12.48 -1.37
C LEU A 377 -24.22 -13.67 -0.62
#